data_AF-I3ILT7-F1
#
_entry.id   AF-I3ILT7-F1
#
_cell.length_a   1.000
_cell.length_b   1.000
_cell.length_c   1.000
_cell.angle_alpha   90.00
_cell.angle_beta   90.00
_cell.angle_gamma   90.00
#
_symmetry.space_group_name_H-M   'P 1'
#
loop_
_entity.id
_entity.type
_entity.pdbx_description
1 polymer ?
#
loop_
_entity_poly.entity_id
_entity_poly.type
_entity_poly.pdbx_seq_one_letter_code
_entity_poly.pdbx_strand_id
1 'polypeptide(L)'
;MGRKGRQGGFIAGLNFAARLIDAAWIHSLSTIKSSKQYLELGYESWEEYCEEELGKSVDTVDRMIKACQELGAHAVRVVAAAGLKWRDIKMLVSTLEEETKKAVREKNVIPFGDKQIPIDEEHIDEIKAAVALLKEARDLSEKKERASEKKVEGLNKEHSKELQAYKNELEFLKAKLADPKLPEGFNEFIMAVERYTDEIVTIASKLHFDETFGGAEDEGPVKALYMKRLETVLNCFNHCINVLENAIGAKLPGRM
;
A
#
# COMPACT_ATOMS: atom_id res chain seq x y z
N MET A 1 26.79 34.93 46.59
CA MET A 1 26.09 33.63 46.71
C MET A 1 27.01 32.55 46.18
N GLY A 2 27.69 31.84 47.09
CA GLY A 2 28.70 30.85 46.73
C GLY A 2 28.08 29.51 46.37
N ARG A 3 28.42 28.98 45.18
CA ARG A 3 28.12 27.61 44.79
C ARG A 3 28.91 26.67 45.71
N LYS A 4 28.21 26.04 46.66
CA LYS A 4 28.73 24.94 47.49
C LYS A 4 29.24 23.82 46.56
N GLY A 5 30.45 23.34 46.83
CA GLY A 5 31.07 22.22 46.12
C GLY A 5 30.16 20.99 46.12
N ARG A 6 29.77 20.56 44.92
CA ARG A 6 28.98 19.35 44.69
C ARG A 6 29.82 18.10 45.00
N GLN A 7 29.14 17.13 45.61
CA GLN A 7 29.59 15.80 45.99
C GLN A 7 30.11 14.98 44.78
N GLY A 8 31.30 15.28 44.28
CA GLY A 8 31.90 14.60 43.12
C GLY A 8 32.09 13.08 43.30
N GLY A 9 32.14 12.59 44.55
CA GLY A 9 32.30 11.17 44.85
C GLY A 9 31.07 10.30 44.54
N PHE A 10 29.85 10.82 44.71
CA PHE A 10 28.61 10.06 44.41
C PHE A 10 28.32 10.05 42.90
N ILE A 11 28.65 11.16 42.22
CA ILE A 11 28.42 11.39 40.78
C ILE A 11 29.39 10.57 39.91
N ALA A 12 30.65 10.39 40.35
CA ALA A 12 31.61 9.55 39.62
C ALA A 12 31.24 8.05 39.60
N GLY A 13 30.63 7.54 40.69
CA GLY A 13 30.09 6.18 40.74
C GLY A 13 28.88 5.97 39.83
N LEU A 14 28.01 6.99 39.73
CA LEU A 14 26.87 7.01 38.80
C LEU A 14 27.32 7.04 37.33
N ASN A 15 28.43 7.68 36.98
CA ASN A 15 28.92 7.73 35.60
C ASN A 15 29.49 6.39 35.07
N PHE A 16 30.03 5.54 35.94
CA PHE A 16 30.40 4.16 35.54
C PHE A 16 29.17 3.26 35.42
N ALA A 17 28.19 3.44 36.32
CA ALA A 17 26.88 2.77 36.24
C ALA A 17 26.05 3.24 35.03
N ALA A 18 26.18 4.50 34.60
CA ALA A 18 25.48 5.06 33.43
C ALA A 18 25.88 4.38 32.10
N ARG A 19 27.05 3.72 32.05
CA ARG A 19 27.45 2.89 30.89
C ARG A 19 26.81 1.51 30.88
N LEU A 20 26.33 1.03 32.03
CA LEU A 20 25.53 -0.18 32.16
C LEU A 20 24.10 0.24 32.49
N ILE A 21 23.38 0.70 31.47
CA ILE A 21 21.93 0.90 31.54
C ILE A 21 21.30 -0.47 31.85
N ASP A 22 21.13 -0.74 33.14
CA ASP A 22 20.42 -1.89 33.67
C ASP A 22 18.95 -1.50 33.91
N ALA A 23 18.10 -2.52 34.09
CA ALA A 23 16.68 -2.32 34.33
C ALA A 23 16.41 -1.52 35.61
N ALA A 24 17.28 -1.68 36.62
CA ALA A 24 17.15 -1.04 37.92
C ALA A 24 17.33 0.48 37.80
N TRP A 25 18.30 0.93 37.02
CA TRP A 25 18.55 2.34 36.74
C TRP A 25 17.36 2.99 36.01
N ILE A 26 16.77 2.31 35.02
CA ILE A 26 15.58 2.83 34.33
C ILE A 26 14.39 2.96 35.28
N HIS A 27 14.23 2.01 36.19
CA HIS A 27 13.21 2.11 37.24
C HIS A 27 13.48 3.32 38.14
N SER A 28 14.72 3.57 38.55
CA SER A 28 15.11 4.77 39.30
C SER A 28 14.81 6.06 38.51
N LEU A 29 15.04 6.09 37.20
CA LEU A 29 14.69 7.24 36.35
C LEU A 29 13.18 7.52 36.35
N SER A 30 12.35 6.47 36.32
CA SER A 30 10.89 6.63 36.46
C SER A 30 10.53 7.28 37.80
N THR A 31 11.18 6.86 38.89
CA THR A 31 10.96 7.44 40.21
C THR A 31 11.38 8.90 40.23
N ILE A 32 12.61 9.22 39.81
CA ILE A 32 13.17 10.59 39.77
C ILE A 32 12.26 11.53 38.97
N LYS A 33 11.78 11.07 37.80
CA LYS A 33 10.87 11.85 36.96
C LYS A 33 9.55 12.13 37.68
N SER A 34 8.93 11.08 38.26
CA SER A 34 7.62 11.20 38.89
C SER A 34 7.63 12.02 40.18
N SER A 35 8.70 11.91 40.99
CA SER A 35 8.86 12.65 42.24
C SER A 35 9.49 14.03 42.05
N LYS A 36 9.90 14.38 40.83
CA LYS A 36 10.66 15.60 40.51
C LYS A 36 11.95 15.77 41.32
N GLN A 37 12.59 14.67 41.72
CA GLN A 37 13.87 14.69 42.45
C GLN A 37 14.99 15.39 41.68
N TYR A 38 14.89 15.46 40.35
CA TYR A 38 15.84 16.21 39.53
C TYR A 38 15.92 17.71 39.91
N LEU A 39 14.85 18.29 40.44
CA LEU A 39 14.87 19.67 40.95
C LEU A 39 15.75 19.80 42.21
N GLU A 40 15.73 18.80 43.09
CA GLU A 40 16.54 18.75 44.30
C GLU A 40 18.03 18.53 43.99
N LEU A 41 18.32 17.84 42.88
CA LEU A 41 19.67 17.68 42.34
C LEU A 41 20.20 18.98 41.70
N GLY A 42 19.33 19.99 41.53
CA GLY A 42 19.66 21.32 41.06
C GLY A 42 19.67 21.47 39.54
N TYR A 43 18.80 20.72 38.84
CA TYR A 43 18.46 20.94 37.44
C TYR A 43 17.12 21.69 37.39
N GLU A 44 16.95 22.61 36.45
CA GLU A 44 15.75 23.44 36.29
C GLU A 44 14.60 22.68 35.62
N SER A 45 14.92 21.68 34.79
CA SER A 45 13.94 20.88 34.05
C SER A 45 14.32 19.40 33.92
N TRP A 46 13.35 18.56 33.56
CA TRP A 46 13.60 17.15 33.23
C TRP A 46 14.48 17.01 31.99
N GLU A 47 14.37 17.95 31.05
CA GLU A 47 15.16 17.98 29.82
C GLU A 47 16.63 18.25 30.10
N GLU A 48 16.92 19.28 30.90
CA GLU A 48 18.26 19.58 31.37
C GLU A 48 18.87 18.41 32.14
N TYR A 49 18.11 17.74 33.01
CA TYR A 49 18.58 16.53 33.69
C TYR A 49 18.92 15.40 32.70
N CYS A 50 18.07 15.15 31.71
CA CYS A 50 18.31 14.10 30.72
C CYS A 50 19.55 14.39 29.86
N GLU A 51 19.72 15.63 29.41
CA GLU A 51 20.80 16.02 28.51
C GLU A 51 22.12 16.18 29.24
N GLU A 52 22.14 16.87 30.39
CA GLU A 52 23.37 17.20 31.11
C GLU A 52 23.87 16.05 32.00
N GLU A 53 22.97 15.33 32.68
CA GLU A 53 23.37 14.23 33.58
C GLU A 53 23.39 12.87 32.88
N LEU A 54 22.36 12.56 32.07
CA LEU A 54 22.24 11.25 31.44
C LEU A 54 22.88 11.19 30.05
N GLY A 55 23.17 12.33 29.44
CA GLY A 55 23.68 12.43 28.07
C GLY A 55 22.70 11.85 27.03
N LYS A 56 21.39 11.99 27.24
CA LYS A 56 20.33 11.43 26.37
C LYS A 56 19.20 12.43 26.17
N SER A 57 18.58 12.39 24.99
CA SER A 57 17.36 13.16 24.76
C SER A 57 16.21 12.69 25.66
N VAL A 58 15.32 13.61 26.02
CA VAL A 58 14.09 13.32 26.78
C VAL A 58 13.29 12.19 26.15
N ASP A 59 13.08 12.23 24.84
CA ASP A 59 12.37 11.18 24.09
C ASP A 59 12.98 9.79 24.25
N THR A 60 14.29 9.71 24.39
CA THR A 60 14.98 8.43 24.58
C THR A 60 14.73 7.91 25.98
N VAL A 61 14.88 8.75 26.99
CA VAL A 61 14.68 8.40 28.40
C VAL A 61 13.21 8.04 28.65
N ASP A 62 12.28 8.81 28.08
CA ASP A 62 10.85 8.59 28.22
C ASP A 62 10.40 7.28 27.57
N ARG A 63 10.94 6.93 26.40
CA ARG A 63 10.72 5.61 25.80
C ARG A 63 11.26 4.48 26.67
N MET A 64 12.39 4.69 27.34
CA MET A 64 12.96 3.70 28.27
C MET A 64 12.05 3.48 29.48
N ILE A 65 11.62 4.58 30.11
CA ILE A 65 10.68 4.55 31.24
C ILE A 65 9.38 3.86 30.85
N LYS A 66 8.79 4.23 29.69
CA LYS A 66 7.53 3.65 29.20
C LYS A 66 7.64 2.14 29.02
N ALA A 67 8.71 1.63 28.39
CA ALA A 67 8.90 0.19 28.21
C ALA A 67 9.00 -0.56 29.54
N CYS A 68 9.69 0.00 30.54
CA CYS A 68 9.74 -0.57 31.88
C CYS A 68 8.37 -0.55 32.57
N GLN A 69 7.56 0.50 32.36
CA GLN A 69 6.20 0.58 32.88
C GLN A 69 5.26 -0.45 32.23
N GLU A 70 5.45 -0.76 30.94
CA GLU A 70 4.66 -1.78 30.23
C GLU A 70 4.84 -3.19 30.80
N LEU A 71 6.05 -3.54 31.26
CA LEU A 71 6.30 -4.82 31.95
C LEU A 71 5.93 -4.78 33.45
N GLY A 72 5.99 -3.61 34.06
CA GLY A 72 5.78 -3.44 35.49
C GLY A 72 7.06 -3.52 36.32
N ALA A 73 7.08 -2.77 37.42
CA ALA A 73 8.28 -2.55 38.24
C ALA A 73 8.86 -3.82 38.90
N HIS A 74 8.02 -4.82 39.17
CA HIS A 74 8.49 -6.10 39.73
C HIS A 74 9.23 -6.90 38.67
N ALA A 75 8.63 -7.07 37.49
CA ALA A 75 9.24 -7.79 36.39
C ALA A 75 10.58 -7.17 35.96
N VAL A 76 10.64 -5.84 35.87
CA VAL A 76 11.88 -5.11 35.56
C VAL A 76 12.99 -5.43 36.57
N ARG A 77 12.67 -5.48 37.87
CA ARG A 77 13.66 -5.80 38.92
C ARG A 77 14.19 -7.22 38.81
N VAL A 78 13.32 -8.20 38.63
CA VAL A 78 13.72 -9.62 38.48
C VAL A 78 14.53 -9.83 37.20
N VAL A 79 14.11 -9.19 36.10
CA VAL A 79 14.83 -9.20 34.81
C VAL A 79 16.22 -8.56 34.95
N ALA A 80 16.35 -7.47 35.72
CA ALA A 80 17.66 -6.90 36.07
C ALA A 80 18.50 -7.87 36.91
N ALA A 81 17.92 -8.52 37.91
CA ALA A 81 18.61 -9.52 38.74
C ALA A 81 19.06 -10.73 37.89
N ALA A 82 18.31 -11.07 36.85
CA ALA A 82 18.68 -12.05 35.84
C ALA A 82 19.83 -11.58 34.91
N GLY A 83 20.35 -10.36 35.07
CA GLY A 83 21.43 -9.82 34.25
C GLY A 83 21.03 -9.44 32.83
N LEU A 84 19.72 -9.33 32.56
CA LEU A 84 19.20 -8.91 31.26
C LEU A 84 19.39 -7.39 31.09
N LYS A 85 19.84 -6.98 29.90
CA LYS A 85 20.16 -5.59 29.60
C LYS A 85 18.93 -4.87 29.07
N TRP A 86 18.99 -3.53 29.01
CA TRP A 86 17.95 -2.72 28.36
C TRP A 86 17.55 -3.21 26.96
N ARG A 87 18.51 -3.71 26.16
CA ARG A 87 18.20 -4.27 24.83
C ARG A 87 17.26 -5.47 24.89
N ASP A 88 17.43 -6.32 25.90
CA ASP A 88 16.61 -7.52 26.09
C ASP A 88 15.20 -7.12 26.59
N ILE A 89 15.12 -6.15 27.49
CA ILE A 89 13.84 -5.55 27.94
C ILE A 89 13.07 -4.94 26.78
N LYS A 90 13.74 -4.11 25.97
CA LYS A 90 13.15 -3.50 24.79
C LYS A 90 12.66 -4.56 23.81
N MET A 91 13.44 -5.62 23.61
CA MET A 91 13.06 -6.75 22.76
C MET A 91 11.81 -7.45 23.30
N LEU A 92 11.77 -7.77 24.60
CA LEU A 92 10.60 -8.37 25.25
C LEU A 92 9.35 -7.52 25.04
N VAL A 93 9.41 -6.23 25.36
CA VAL A 93 8.28 -5.31 25.19
C VAL A 93 7.80 -5.25 23.75
N SER A 94 8.70 -5.28 22.77
CA SER A 94 8.31 -5.26 21.35
C SER A 94 7.80 -6.60 20.82
N THR A 95 8.13 -7.71 21.48
CA THR A 95 7.80 -9.07 21.00
C THR A 95 6.53 -9.60 21.66
N LEU A 96 6.23 -9.17 22.88
CA LEU A 96 5.05 -9.60 23.62
C LEU A 96 3.79 -8.88 23.13
N GLU A 97 2.73 -9.65 22.91
CA GLU A 97 1.38 -9.13 22.65
C GLU A 97 0.84 -8.39 23.88
N GLU A 98 -0.13 -7.49 23.68
CA GLU A 98 -0.68 -6.66 24.77
C GLU A 98 -1.32 -7.49 25.89
N GLU A 99 -1.99 -8.59 25.55
CA GLU A 99 -2.53 -9.57 26.50
C GLU A 99 -1.43 -10.21 27.35
N THR A 100 -0.27 -10.47 26.72
CA THR A 100 0.90 -11.04 27.40
C THR A 100 1.55 -10.00 28.30
N LYS A 101 1.73 -8.76 27.83
CA LYS A 101 2.21 -7.65 28.67
C LYS A 101 1.32 -7.44 29.89
N LYS A 102 0.01 -7.54 29.70
CA LYS A 102 -0.97 -7.47 30.79
C LYS A 102 -0.76 -8.60 31.81
N ALA A 103 -0.56 -9.84 31.34
CA ALA A 103 -0.26 -10.96 32.23
C ALA A 103 1.06 -10.76 33.01
N VAL A 104 2.11 -10.28 32.35
CA VAL A 104 3.39 -9.93 32.99
C VAL A 104 3.18 -8.87 34.09
N ARG A 105 2.43 -7.80 33.79
CA ARG A 105 2.20 -6.68 34.72
C ARG A 105 1.30 -7.04 35.90
N GLU A 106 0.23 -7.81 35.67
CA GLU A 106 -0.83 -8.03 36.66
C GLU A 106 -0.66 -9.35 37.42
N LYS A 107 -0.10 -10.38 36.78
CA LYS A 107 0.06 -11.72 37.35
C LYS A 107 1.51 -12.08 37.64
N ASN A 108 2.48 -11.23 37.26
CA ASN A 108 3.91 -11.50 37.39
C ASN A 108 4.33 -12.85 36.79
N VAL A 109 3.80 -13.17 35.61
CA VAL A 109 4.17 -14.39 34.86
C VAL A 109 4.50 -14.06 33.41
N ILE A 110 5.50 -14.75 32.85
CA ILE A 110 5.79 -14.75 31.42
C ILE A 110 5.13 -16.00 30.81
N PRO A 111 4.07 -15.84 29.99
CA PRO A 111 3.55 -16.97 29.24
C PRO A 111 4.56 -17.37 28.16
N PHE A 112 4.91 -18.65 28.12
CA PHE A 112 5.85 -19.22 27.17
C PHE A 112 5.36 -20.59 26.70
N GLY A 113 4.78 -20.64 25.50
CA GLY A 113 4.04 -21.81 25.01
C GLY A 113 2.86 -22.11 25.94
N ASP A 114 2.75 -23.36 26.39
CA ASP A 114 1.70 -23.79 27.33
C ASP A 114 2.05 -23.55 28.81
N LYS A 115 3.23 -22.96 29.09
CA LYS A 115 3.71 -22.72 30.45
C LYS A 115 3.55 -21.25 30.85
N GLN A 116 3.38 -21.03 32.14
CA GLN A 116 3.49 -19.70 32.76
C GLN A 116 4.71 -19.73 33.68
N ILE A 117 5.72 -18.93 33.35
CA ILE A 117 6.97 -18.83 34.12
C ILE A 117 6.78 -17.71 35.14
N PRO A 118 6.80 -17.99 36.45
CA PRO A 118 6.76 -16.96 37.49
C PRO A 118 7.94 -15.99 37.35
N ILE A 119 7.69 -14.71 37.57
CA ILE A 119 8.72 -13.68 37.55
C ILE A 119 9.21 -13.46 38.97
N ASP A 120 10.08 -14.35 39.42
CA ASP A 120 10.73 -14.27 40.73
C ASP A 120 12.20 -14.69 40.65
N GLU A 121 12.91 -14.62 41.78
CA GLU A 121 14.34 -14.91 41.86
C GLU A 121 14.66 -16.41 41.70
N GLU A 122 13.70 -17.29 41.97
CA GLU A 122 13.87 -18.75 41.89
C GLU A 122 13.83 -19.23 40.43
N HIS A 123 13.08 -18.54 39.57
CA HIS A 123 12.91 -18.88 38.16
C HIS A 123 13.81 -18.07 37.21
N ILE A 124 14.89 -17.44 37.70
CA ILE A 124 15.79 -16.60 36.87
C ILE A 124 16.34 -17.34 35.64
N ASP A 125 16.74 -18.60 35.80
CA ASP A 125 17.32 -19.37 34.69
C ASP A 125 16.25 -19.75 33.65
N GLU A 126 15.02 -20.02 34.09
CA GLU A 126 13.88 -20.23 33.19
C GLU A 126 13.50 -18.95 32.43
N ILE A 127 13.51 -17.80 33.12
CA ILE A 127 13.31 -16.49 32.50
C ILE A 127 14.36 -16.25 31.43
N LYS A 128 15.66 -16.43 31.74
CA LYS A 128 16.75 -16.28 30.77
C LYS A 128 16.58 -17.19 29.56
N ALA A 129 16.23 -18.46 29.79
CA ALA A 129 16.00 -19.42 28.71
C ALA A 129 14.82 -19.00 27.83
N ALA A 130 13.71 -18.56 28.42
CA ALA A 130 12.56 -18.06 27.68
C ALA A 130 12.89 -16.81 26.86
N VAL A 131 13.62 -15.85 27.44
CA VAL A 131 14.08 -14.64 26.72
C VAL A 131 15.00 -15.00 25.56
N ALA A 132 15.91 -15.96 25.74
CA ALA A 132 16.80 -16.41 24.68
C ALA A 132 16.03 -17.04 23.52
N LEU A 133 15.04 -17.90 23.81
CA LEU A 133 14.20 -18.53 22.79
C LEU A 133 13.31 -17.51 22.06
N LEU A 134 12.73 -16.54 22.78
CA LEU A 134 11.97 -15.45 22.17
C LEU A 134 12.84 -14.62 21.22
N LYS A 135 14.10 -14.36 21.61
CA LYS A 135 15.07 -13.67 20.78
C LYS A 135 15.40 -14.45 19.51
N GLU A 136 15.70 -15.74 19.63
CA GLU A 136 15.98 -16.60 18.48
C GLU A 136 14.78 -16.69 17.53
N ALA A 137 13.56 -16.83 18.06
CA ALA A 137 12.33 -16.86 17.29
C ALA A 137 12.12 -15.54 16.51
N ARG A 138 12.36 -14.40 17.16
CA ARG A 138 12.30 -13.07 16.53
C ARG A 138 13.36 -12.93 15.44
N ASP A 139 14.63 -13.24 15.73
CA ASP A 139 15.73 -13.11 14.77
C ASP A 139 15.48 -13.99 13.53
N LEU A 140 14.92 -15.19 13.73
CA LEU A 140 14.51 -16.07 12.64
C LEU A 140 13.33 -15.48 11.84
N SER A 141 12.34 -14.88 12.51
CA SER A 141 11.22 -14.20 11.87
C SER A 141 11.68 -13.02 11.01
N GLU A 142 12.49 -12.11 11.58
CA GLU A 142 13.05 -10.96 10.87
C GLU A 142 13.90 -11.40 9.67
N LYS A 143 14.68 -12.47 9.80
CA LYS A 143 15.46 -13.03 8.70
C LYS A 143 14.57 -13.57 7.58
N LYS A 144 13.48 -14.26 7.92
CA LYS A 144 12.49 -14.76 6.94
C LYS A 144 11.76 -13.61 6.25
N GLU A 145 11.37 -12.59 7.00
CA GLU A 145 10.70 -11.40 6.47
C GLU A 145 11.61 -10.66 5.48
N ARG A 146 12.85 -10.36 5.87
CA ARG A 146 13.84 -9.74 4.96
C ARG A 146 14.11 -10.57 3.71
N ALA A 147 14.12 -11.90 3.82
CA ALA A 147 14.28 -12.78 2.67
C ALA A 147 13.04 -12.73 1.74
N SER A 148 11.85 -12.67 2.32
CA SER A 148 10.57 -12.50 1.60
C SER A 148 10.51 -11.15 0.90
N GLU A 149 10.84 -10.06 1.58
CA GLU A 149 10.90 -8.70 1.02
C GLU A 149 11.83 -8.63 -0.19
N LYS A 150 13.04 -9.19 -0.07
CA LYS A 150 13.99 -9.27 -1.19
C LYS A 150 13.45 -10.07 -2.36
N LYS A 151 12.72 -11.16 -2.10
CA LYS A 151 12.09 -11.98 -3.15
C LYS A 151 10.98 -11.19 -3.85
N VAL A 152 10.14 -10.50 -3.10
CA VAL A 152 9.07 -9.63 -3.64
C VAL A 152 9.66 -8.48 -4.45
N GLU A 153 10.72 -7.83 -3.97
CA GLU A 153 11.42 -6.78 -4.71
C GLU A 153 12.03 -7.31 -6.02
N GLY A 154 12.60 -8.52 -6.00
CA GLY A 154 13.08 -9.20 -7.20
C GLY A 154 11.98 -9.45 -8.23
N LEU A 155 10.85 -10.03 -7.80
CA LEU A 155 9.69 -10.27 -8.66
C LEU A 155 9.11 -8.98 -9.24
N ASN A 156 9.03 -7.92 -8.45
CA ASN A 156 8.56 -6.61 -8.93
C ASN A 156 9.49 -6.03 -10.00
N LYS A 157 10.81 -6.20 -9.87
CA LYS A 157 11.77 -5.77 -10.91
C LYS A 157 11.61 -6.58 -12.19
N GLU A 158 11.38 -7.90 -12.08
CA GLU A 158 11.14 -8.76 -13.24
C GLU A 158 9.83 -8.40 -13.96
N HIS A 159 8.72 -8.28 -13.23
CA HIS A 159 7.42 -7.86 -13.79
C HIS A 159 7.48 -6.46 -14.41
N SER A 160 8.22 -5.52 -13.80
CA SER A 160 8.39 -4.18 -14.37
C SER A 160 9.10 -4.21 -15.72
N LYS A 161 10.13 -5.06 -15.87
CA LYS A 161 10.81 -5.28 -17.16
C LYS A 161 9.88 -5.92 -18.19
N GLU A 162 9.11 -6.92 -17.79
CA GLU A 162 8.17 -7.60 -18.67
C GLU A 162 7.06 -6.65 -19.16
N LEU A 163 6.48 -5.85 -18.25
CA LEU A 163 5.51 -4.81 -18.61
C LEU A 163 6.09 -3.78 -19.57
N GLN A 164 7.35 -3.38 -19.38
CA GLN A 164 8.01 -2.48 -20.33
C GLN A 164 8.20 -3.13 -21.69
N ALA A 165 8.55 -4.42 -21.75
CA ALA A 165 8.64 -5.16 -23.01
C ALA A 165 7.29 -5.22 -23.74
N TYR A 166 6.20 -5.56 -23.04
CA TYR A 166 4.85 -5.56 -23.63
C TYR A 166 4.40 -4.17 -24.09
N LYS A 167 4.73 -3.11 -23.35
CA LYS A 167 4.44 -1.73 -23.79
C LYS A 167 5.17 -1.39 -25.08
N ASN A 168 6.46 -1.70 -25.16
CA ASN A 168 7.25 -1.46 -26.36
C ASN A 168 6.71 -2.28 -27.55
N GLU A 169 6.31 -3.53 -27.33
CA GLU A 169 5.71 -4.38 -28.36
C GLU A 169 4.36 -3.83 -28.83
N LEU A 170 3.50 -3.38 -27.91
CA LEU A 170 2.23 -2.73 -28.25
C LEU A 170 2.43 -1.45 -29.05
N GLU A 171 3.41 -0.62 -28.69
CA GLU A 171 3.75 0.58 -29.47
C GLU A 171 4.24 0.22 -30.87
N PHE A 172 5.09 -0.79 -30.98
CA PHE A 172 5.56 -1.31 -32.27
C PHE A 172 4.43 -1.86 -33.14
N LEU A 173 3.52 -2.65 -32.56
CA LEU A 173 2.34 -3.16 -33.26
C LEU A 173 1.38 -2.04 -33.65
N LYS A 174 1.16 -1.06 -32.78
CA LYS A 174 0.36 0.14 -33.10
C LYS A 174 0.98 0.94 -34.24
N ALA A 175 2.29 1.11 -34.27
CA ALA A 175 2.99 1.79 -35.37
C ALA A 175 2.82 1.03 -36.70
N LYS A 176 2.86 -0.31 -36.67
CA LYS A 176 2.55 -1.14 -37.84
C LYS A 176 1.08 -1.04 -38.28
N LEU A 177 0.16 -0.93 -37.32
CA LEU A 177 -1.27 -0.83 -37.60
C LEU A 177 -1.68 0.58 -38.04
N ALA A 178 -0.91 1.61 -37.68
CA ALA A 178 -1.16 3.02 -37.97
C ALA A 178 -0.81 3.42 -39.42
N ASP A 179 -0.39 2.49 -40.26
CA ASP A 179 -0.32 2.68 -41.70
C ASP A 179 -1.38 1.84 -42.45
N PRO A 180 -2.70 2.01 -42.18
CA PRO A 180 -3.69 1.74 -43.19
C PRO A 180 -3.76 3.03 -44.01
N LYS A 181 -2.76 3.27 -44.88
CA LYS A 181 -3.03 4.14 -46.02
C LYS A 181 -4.24 3.53 -46.71
N LEU A 182 -5.40 4.15 -46.49
CA LEU A 182 -6.57 3.90 -47.30
C LEU A 182 -6.07 3.94 -48.74
N PRO A 183 -6.39 2.94 -49.58
CA PRO A 183 -5.90 2.90 -50.94
C PRO A 183 -6.06 4.26 -51.62
N GLU A 184 -5.07 4.68 -52.38
CA GLU A 184 -5.15 5.95 -53.12
C GLU A 184 -6.46 5.96 -53.93
N GLY A 185 -7.29 7.00 -53.76
CA GLY A 185 -8.63 7.09 -54.33
C GLY A 185 -9.79 6.55 -53.46
N PHE A 186 -9.54 6.04 -52.24
CA PHE A 186 -10.61 5.55 -51.36
C PHE A 186 -11.60 6.66 -50.96
N ASN A 187 -11.12 7.86 -50.61
CA ASN A 187 -12.01 8.99 -50.31
C ASN A 187 -12.84 9.40 -51.54
N GLU A 188 -12.25 9.35 -52.74
CA GLU A 188 -12.94 9.66 -53.99
C GLU A 188 -14.03 8.62 -54.30
N PHE A 189 -13.75 7.34 -54.02
CA PHE A 189 -14.73 6.27 -54.10
C PHE A 189 -15.90 6.47 -53.12
N ILE A 190 -15.63 6.81 -51.85
CA ILE A 190 -16.69 7.08 -50.87
C ILE A 190 -17.55 8.28 -51.30
N MET A 191 -16.92 9.38 -51.73
CA MET A 191 -17.65 10.55 -52.23
C MET A 191 -18.48 10.26 -53.49
N ALA A 192 -18.03 9.34 -54.35
CA ALA A 192 -18.80 8.90 -55.51
C ALA A 192 -20.03 8.09 -55.08
N VAL A 193 -19.87 7.17 -54.13
CA VAL A 193 -20.98 6.37 -53.57
C VAL A 193 -22.03 7.29 -52.94
N GLU A 194 -21.62 8.25 -52.11
CA GLU A 194 -22.53 9.23 -51.48
C GLU A 194 -23.33 10.01 -52.53
N ARG A 195 -22.66 10.53 -53.56
CA ARG A 195 -23.33 11.27 -54.65
C ARG A 195 -24.36 10.44 -55.40
N TYR A 196 -24.02 9.21 -55.77
CA TYR A 196 -24.98 8.31 -56.44
C TYR A 196 -26.17 7.98 -55.54
N THR A 197 -25.96 7.92 -54.22
CA THR A 197 -27.02 7.72 -53.25
C THR A 197 -27.98 8.91 -53.24
N ASP A 198 -27.46 10.13 -53.15
CA ASP A 198 -28.26 11.36 -53.17
C ASP A 198 -29.03 11.53 -54.48
N GLU A 199 -28.43 11.15 -55.62
CA GLU A 199 -29.09 11.14 -56.91
C GLU A 199 -30.26 10.15 -56.96
N ILE A 200 -30.06 8.91 -56.47
CA ILE A 200 -31.11 7.90 -56.40
C ILE A 200 -32.26 8.39 -55.51
N VAL A 201 -31.95 8.95 -54.32
CA VAL A 201 -32.95 9.49 -53.40
C VAL A 201 -33.70 10.67 -54.02
N THR A 202 -33.00 11.56 -54.72
CA THR A 202 -33.61 12.71 -55.41
C THR A 202 -34.51 12.29 -56.56
N ILE A 203 -34.11 11.29 -57.35
CA ILE A 203 -34.96 10.75 -58.43
C ILE A 203 -36.19 10.07 -57.82
N ALA A 204 -35.99 9.25 -56.78
CA ALA A 204 -37.09 8.59 -56.07
C ALA A 204 -38.08 9.59 -55.46
N SER A 205 -37.61 10.74 -54.94
CA SER A 205 -38.47 11.77 -54.34
C SER A 205 -39.19 12.64 -55.37
N LYS A 206 -38.61 12.84 -56.56
CA LYS A 206 -39.22 13.55 -57.70
C LYS A 206 -40.19 12.71 -58.51
N LEU A 207 -40.14 11.39 -58.36
CA LEU A 207 -41.15 10.49 -58.90
C LEU A 207 -42.44 10.67 -58.08
N HIS A 208 -43.20 11.73 -58.40
CA HIS A 208 -44.54 11.97 -57.88
C HIS A 208 -45.47 10.87 -58.41
N PHE A 209 -45.49 9.75 -57.69
CA PHE A 209 -46.28 8.57 -58.04
C PHE A 209 -47.75 8.96 -58.28
N ASP A 210 -48.29 9.81 -57.42
CA ASP A 210 -49.69 10.24 -57.47
C ASP A 210 -49.98 11.16 -58.68
N GLU A 211 -48.98 11.88 -59.23
CA GLU A 211 -49.16 12.68 -60.46
C GLU A 211 -49.06 11.82 -61.73
N THR A 212 -48.32 10.72 -61.69
CA THR A 212 -48.05 9.88 -62.87
C THR A 212 -49.04 8.73 -63.01
N PHE A 213 -49.59 8.24 -61.90
CA PHE A 213 -50.46 7.06 -61.85
C PHE A 213 -51.77 7.29 -61.09
N GLY A 214 -52.02 8.50 -60.58
CA GLY A 214 -53.25 8.84 -59.86
C GLY A 214 -54.48 8.73 -60.77
N GLY A 215 -55.41 7.85 -60.41
CA GLY A 215 -56.67 7.65 -61.12
C GLY A 215 -56.68 6.57 -62.21
N ALA A 216 -55.61 5.77 -62.35
CA ALA A 216 -55.62 4.59 -63.21
C ALA A 216 -56.44 3.44 -62.58
N GLU A 217 -57.18 2.66 -63.38
CA GLU A 217 -57.96 1.51 -62.87
C GLU A 217 -57.08 0.45 -62.15
N ASP A 218 -55.78 0.46 -62.43
CA ASP A 218 -54.74 -0.42 -61.86
C ASP A 218 -53.73 0.31 -60.96
N GLU A 219 -54.08 1.49 -60.43
CA GLU A 219 -53.21 2.32 -59.59
C GLU A 219 -52.62 1.55 -58.39
N GLY A 220 -53.43 0.73 -57.71
CA GLY A 220 -53.00 -0.06 -56.55
C GLY A 220 -51.87 -1.05 -56.88
N PRO A 221 -52.05 -1.97 -57.84
CA PRO A 221 -51.00 -2.87 -58.31
C PRO A 221 -49.73 -2.17 -58.80
N VAL A 222 -49.86 -1.06 -59.55
CA VAL A 222 -48.71 -0.30 -60.07
C VAL A 222 -47.94 0.38 -58.93
N LYS A 223 -48.64 0.91 -57.92
CA LYS A 223 -48.04 1.49 -56.71
C LYS A 223 -47.27 0.47 -55.90
N ALA A 224 -47.86 -0.71 -55.70
CA ALA A 224 -47.20 -1.80 -55.00
C ALA A 224 -45.94 -2.27 -55.73
N LEU A 225 -45.99 -2.40 -57.06
CA LEU A 225 -44.82 -2.79 -57.86
C LEU A 225 -43.72 -1.73 -57.83
N TYR A 226 -44.09 -0.46 -57.90
CA TYR A 226 -43.16 0.67 -57.82
C TYR A 226 -42.46 0.74 -56.45
N MET A 227 -43.21 0.68 -55.36
CA MET A 227 -42.66 0.66 -54.00
C MET A 227 -41.73 -0.54 -53.78
N LYS A 228 -42.09 -1.71 -54.30
CA LYS A 228 -41.25 -2.92 -54.22
C LYS A 228 -39.92 -2.75 -54.98
N ARG A 229 -39.91 -2.03 -56.10
CA ARG A 229 -38.68 -1.71 -56.84
C ARG A 229 -37.79 -0.74 -56.07
N LEU A 230 -38.37 0.30 -55.47
CA LEU A 230 -37.62 1.22 -54.59
C LEU A 230 -37.03 0.49 -53.38
N GLU A 231 -37.80 -0.36 -52.72
CA GLU A 231 -37.34 -1.20 -51.61
C GLU A 231 -36.19 -2.11 -52.05
N THR A 232 -36.27 -2.69 -53.25
CA THR A 232 -35.18 -3.51 -53.82
C THR A 232 -33.91 -2.70 -54.01
N VAL A 233 -34.00 -1.48 -54.56
CA VAL A 233 -32.84 -0.59 -54.74
C VAL A 233 -32.21 -0.22 -53.40
N LEU A 234 -33.04 0.15 -52.41
CA LEU A 234 -32.58 0.48 -51.07
C LEU A 234 -31.90 -0.72 -50.37
N ASN A 235 -32.46 -1.92 -50.52
CA ASN A 235 -31.88 -3.14 -49.95
C ASN A 235 -30.53 -3.49 -50.58
N CYS A 236 -30.38 -3.36 -51.90
CA CYS A 236 -29.10 -3.55 -52.59
C CYS A 236 -28.06 -2.52 -52.12
N PHE A 237 -28.46 -1.25 -51.94
CA PHE A 237 -27.59 -0.22 -51.43
C PHE A 237 -27.12 -0.52 -49.99
N ASN A 238 -28.03 -0.86 -49.09
CA ASN A 238 -27.72 -1.25 -47.72
C ASN A 238 -26.80 -2.47 -47.66
N HIS A 239 -26.97 -3.43 -48.58
CA HIS A 239 -26.07 -4.58 -48.70
C HIS A 239 -24.64 -4.15 -49.05
N CYS A 240 -24.47 -3.28 -50.06
CA CYS A 240 -23.14 -2.75 -50.42
C CYS A 240 -22.46 -2.01 -49.26
N ILE A 241 -23.21 -1.19 -48.52
CA ILE A 241 -22.70 -0.50 -47.33
C ILE A 241 -22.27 -1.49 -46.25
N ASN A 242 -23.09 -2.50 -45.93
CA ASN A 242 -22.75 -3.51 -44.93
C ASN A 242 -21.48 -4.31 -45.31
N VAL A 243 -21.34 -4.67 -46.60
CA VAL A 243 -20.13 -5.35 -47.10
C VAL A 243 -18.89 -4.46 -46.91
N LEU A 244 -19.03 -3.15 -47.16
CA LEU A 244 -17.96 -2.18 -46.97
C LEU A 244 -17.58 -1.98 -45.50
N GLU A 245 -18.57 -1.84 -44.60
CA GLU A 245 -18.34 -1.75 -43.15
C GLU A 245 -17.60 -2.98 -42.61
N ASN A 246 -18.00 -4.17 -43.06
CA ASN A 246 -17.34 -5.43 -42.69
C ASN A 246 -15.89 -5.50 -43.20
N ALA A 247 -15.62 -5.00 -44.40
CA ALA A 247 -14.28 -4.99 -44.97
C ALA A 247 -13.33 -4.01 -44.23
N ILE A 248 -13.86 -2.89 -43.74
CA ILE A 248 -13.10 -1.85 -43.03
C ILE A 248 -12.99 -2.15 -41.53
N GLY A 249 -13.89 -2.96 -40.98
CA GLY A 249 -13.95 -3.26 -39.55
C GLY A 249 -14.48 -2.09 -38.70
N ALA A 250 -15.18 -1.14 -39.32
CA ALA A 250 -15.77 0.02 -38.67
C ALA A 250 -17.10 0.41 -39.32
N LYS A 251 -18.01 1.01 -38.55
CA LYS A 251 -19.28 1.54 -39.05
C LYS A 251 -19.09 2.88 -39.77
N LEU A 252 -19.81 3.11 -40.87
CA LEU A 252 -19.79 4.39 -41.57
C LEU A 252 -20.68 5.42 -40.84
N PRO A 253 -20.26 6.70 -40.75
CA PRO A 253 -21.08 7.76 -40.17
C PRO A 253 -22.28 8.08 -41.06
N GLY A 254 -23.44 8.37 -40.45
CA GLY A 254 -24.64 8.83 -41.18
C GLY A 254 -25.78 7.81 -41.31
N ARG A 255 -25.64 6.60 -40.75
CA ARG A 255 -26.77 5.67 -40.62
C ARG A 255 -27.73 6.15 -39.53
N MET A 256 -28.92 6.62 -39.91
CA MET A 256 -30.10 6.69 -39.04
C MET A 256 -30.91 5.40 -39.19
#